data_AF-A0A5P6VV02-F1
#
_entry.id   AF-A0A5P6VV02-F1
#
_cell.length_a   1.000
_cell.length_b   1.000
_cell.length_c   1.000
_cell.angle_alpha   90.00
_cell.angle_beta   90.00
_cell.angle_gamma   90.00
#
_symmetry.space_group_name_H-M   'P 1'
#
loop_
_entity.id
_entity.type
_entity.pdbx_description
1 polymer ?
#
loop_
_entity_poly.entity_id
_entity_poly.type
_entity_poly.pdbx_seq_one_letter_code
_entity_poly.pdbx_strand_id
1 'polypeptide(L)'
;MADFEKILAEEVKNYNRLSFPVKANLLERAIIRRARITKVHPNPDDEFCKPNVGPNYSKISDYIYRIGNDGTFLKTDPARESIIVEKIHPEGYKILNGHHRWAAYYKLGRKYVPIKLVNLTSQEDLERLLKASNHNKRVLIDFDQVIFRESGEMENELMFPLNRIYSERIRKGIPALFHFFISAGYDIWLFTDRLHSLEYMKNLFKLYHAEITGIITGFKRIPEFNPAVAKSIDDMFNNKYTLTLHIYNDKLYWVDRAAKVSKVFDLEDSNWSTTIKNIIGEMEENAKDD
;
A
#
# COMPACT_ATOMS: atom_id res chain seq x y z
N MET A 1 33.60 -10.93 -1.41
CA MET A 1 32.33 -11.03 -2.16
C MET A 1 31.62 -12.36 -1.90
N ALA A 2 32.31 -13.50 -2.04
CA ALA A 2 31.76 -14.84 -1.76
C ALA A 2 31.17 -15.05 -0.34
N ASP A 3 31.61 -14.27 0.65
CA ASP A 3 31.13 -14.39 2.03
C ASP A 3 29.70 -13.84 2.21
N PHE A 4 29.41 -12.68 1.60
CA PHE A 4 28.09 -12.06 1.68
C PHE A 4 27.01 -12.88 0.94
N GLU A 5 27.35 -13.47 -0.21
CA GLU A 5 26.41 -14.30 -0.96
C GLU A 5 26.07 -15.60 -0.22
N LYS A 6 27.03 -16.19 0.50
CA LYS A 6 26.79 -17.35 1.37
C LYS A 6 25.84 -16.99 2.51
N ILE A 7 26.10 -15.88 3.19
CA ILE A 7 25.23 -15.38 4.27
C ILE A 7 23.83 -15.08 3.75
N LEU A 8 23.72 -14.42 2.60
CA LEU A 8 22.44 -14.13 1.97
C LEU A 8 21.67 -15.42 1.64
N ALA A 9 22.34 -16.41 1.05
CA ALA A 9 21.74 -17.70 0.74
C ALA A 9 21.28 -18.46 2.01
N GLU A 10 22.06 -18.39 3.09
CA GLU A 10 21.73 -19.00 4.37
C GLU A 10 20.53 -18.31 5.03
N GLU A 11 20.50 -16.98 5.08
CA GLU A 11 19.36 -16.20 5.56
C GLU A 11 18.09 -16.51 4.75
N VAL A 12 18.18 -16.52 3.41
CA VAL A 12 17.04 -16.87 2.57
C VAL A 12 16.57 -18.30 2.87
N LYS A 13 17.48 -19.27 3.01
CA LYS A 13 17.12 -20.66 3.33
C LYS A 13 16.44 -20.78 4.69
N ASN A 14 16.92 -20.07 5.71
CA ASN A 14 16.42 -20.14 7.07
C ASN A 14 15.04 -19.49 7.24
N TYR A 15 14.71 -18.48 6.44
CA TYR A 15 13.45 -17.75 6.56
C TYR A 15 12.42 -18.07 5.46
N ASN A 16 12.84 -18.72 4.37
CA ASN A 16 11.94 -19.17 3.32
C ASN A 16 10.98 -20.25 3.87
N ARG A 17 9.67 -19.98 3.80
CA ARG A 17 8.57 -20.83 4.28
C ARG A 17 8.51 -21.11 5.78
N LEU A 18 9.50 -20.67 6.57
CA LEU A 18 9.52 -20.81 8.03
C LEU A 18 9.01 -19.55 8.75
N SER A 19 8.88 -18.44 8.03
CA SER A 19 8.39 -17.19 8.59
C SER A 19 7.05 -16.76 8.02
N PHE A 20 6.19 -16.20 8.89
CA PHE A 20 4.92 -15.60 8.49
C PHE A 20 4.75 -14.20 9.09
N PRO A 21 4.08 -13.29 8.37
CA PRO A 21 3.89 -11.92 8.84
C PRO A 21 2.98 -11.86 10.07
N VAL A 22 3.34 -11.01 11.02
CA VAL A 22 2.55 -10.73 12.22
C VAL A 22 2.36 -9.23 12.34
N LYS A 23 1.15 -8.79 12.71
CA LYS A 23 0.84 -7.38 12.87
C LYS A 23 1.59 -6.80 14.06
N ALA A 24 2.35 -5.74 13.81
CA ALA A 24 2.93 -4.92 14.87
C ALA A 24 1.84 -4.04 15.49
N ASN A 25 1.92 -3.82 16.80
CA ASN A 25 0.98 -2.92 17.49
C ASN A 25 1.35 -1.43 17.25
N LEU A 26 0.45 -0.52 17.63
CA LEU A 26 0.63 0.92 17.41
C LEU A 26 1.89 1.48 18.09
N LEU A 27 2.20 1.04 19.30
CA LEU A 27 3.36 1.49 20.07
C LEU A 27 4.66 1.01 19.44
N GLU A 28 4.72 -0.26 19.02
CA GLU A 28 5.86 -0.83 18.30
C GLU A 28 6.17 -0.02 17.03
N ARG A 29 5.14 0.31 16.23
CA ARG A 29 5.35 1.11 15.01
C ARG A 29 5.76 2.56 15.29
N ALA A 30 5.34 3.13 16.41
CA ALA A 30 5.70 4.49 16.78
C ALA A 30 7.13 4.59 17.32
N ILE A 31 7.54 3.63 18.16
CA ILE A 31 8.77 3.66 18.94
C ILE A 31 9.93 2.98 18.19
N ILE A 32 9.67 1.87 17.50
CA ILE A 32 10.72 1.09 16.85
C ILE A 32 11.09 1.75 15.52
N ARG A 33 12.19 2.48 15.54
CA ARG A 33 12.78 3.15 14.35
C ARG A 33 14.09 2.52 13.89
N ARG A 34 14.64 1.60 14.67
CA ARG A 34 15.90 0.90 14.40
C ARG A 34 15.80 -0.55 14.86
N ALA A 35 16.42 -1.46 14.12
CA ALA A 35 16.52 -2.87 14.48
C ALA A 35 17.97 -3.34 14.37
N ARG A 36 18.31 -4.39 15.14
CA ARG A 36 19.58 -5.11 14.94
C ARG A 36 19.58 -5.70 13.55
N ILE A 37 20.69 -5.59 12.84
CA ILE A 37 20.78 -6.06 11.46
C ILE A 37 20.50 -7.57 11.32
N THR A 38 20.86 -8.34 12.35
CA THR A 38 20.62 -9.79 12.45
C THR A 38 19.16 -10.17 12.65
N LYS A 39 18.27 -9.19 12.93
CA LYS A 39 16.82 -9.39 13.05
C LYS A 39 16.06 -8.86 11.84
N VAL A 40 16.76 -8.45 10.79
CA VAL A 40 16.18 -7.90 9.57
C VAL A 40 16.56 -8.82 8.42
N HIS A 41 15.57 -9.53 7.90
CA HIS A 41 15.73 -10.65 6.99
C HIS A 41 15.27 -10.26 5.59
N PRO A 42 16.07 -10.57 4.55
CA PRO A 42 15.69 -10.27 3.18
C PRO A 42 14.48 -11.11 2.75
N ASN A 43 13.56 -10.51 1.98
CA ASN A 43 12.42 -11.25 1.44
C ASN A 43 12.90 -12.24 0.36
N PRO A 44 12.68 -13.56 0.53
CA PRO A 44 13.11 -14.58 -0.45
C PRO A 44 12.57 -14.37 -1.86
N ASP A 45 11.37 -13.81 -1.98
CA ASP A 45 10.69 -13.65 -3.28
C ASP A 45 11.18 -12.43 -4.08
N ASP A 46 11.96 -11.54 -3.44
CA ASP A 46 12.52 -10.34 -4.07
C ASP A 46 13.62 -10.69 -5.09
N GLU A 47 13.71 -9.91 -6.17
CA GLU A 47 14.75 -10.07 -7.20
C GLU A 47 16.17 -10.09 -6.62
N PHE A 48 16.40 -9.33 -5.55
CA PHE A 48 17.66 -9.31 -4.81
C PHE A 48 18.12 -10.70 -4.35
N CYS A 49 17.18 -11.59 -4.04
CA CYS A 49 17.43 -12.93 -3.50
C CYS A 49 17.41 -14.03 -4.57
N LYS A 50 16.99 -13.72 -5.80
CA LYS A 50 16.86 -14.72 -6.87
C LYS A 50 18.25 -15.11 -7.41
N PRO A 51 18.59 -16.40 -7.52
CA PRO A 51 19.90 -16.84 -8.01
C PRO A 51 20.29 -16.28 -9.39
N ASN A 52 19.30 -16.06 -10.26
CA ASN A 52 19.51 -15.61 -11.64
C ASN A 52 19.60 -14.08 -11.78
N VAL A 53 19.29 -13.31 -10.73
CA VAL A 53 19.31 -11.83 -10.76
C VAL A 53 20.27 -11.30 -9.69
N GLY A 54 20.00 -11.64 -8.43
CA GLY A 54 20.87 -11.37 -7.31
C GLY A 54 21.04 -9.88 -6.95
N PRO A 55 21.97 -9.59 -6.04
CA PRO A 55 22.24 -8.23 -5.58
C PRO A 55 22.84 -7.34 -6.68
N ASN A 56 22.30 -6.13 -6.87
CA ASN A 56 22.95 -5.11 -7.70
C ASN A 56 24.07 -4.43 -6.89
N TYR A 57 25.31 -4.80 -7.17
CA TYR A 57 26.47 -4.32 -6.42
C TYR A 57 26.80 -2.85 -6.63
N SER A 58 26.48 -2.27 -7.80
CA SER A 58 26.62 -0.82 -8.03
C SER A 58 25.71 -0.04 -7.08
N LYS A 59 24.43 -0.42 -6.99
CA LYS A 59 23.49 0.19 -6.02
C LYS A 59 23.96 0.03 -4.58
N ILE A 60 24.49 -1.14 -4.21
CA ILE A 60 25.04 -1.37 -2.87
C ILE A 60 26.23 -0.45 -2.60
N SER A 61 27.15 -0.30 -3.56
CA SER A 61 28.33 0.56 -3.43
C SER A 61 27.94 2.02 -3.24
N ASP A 62 26.94 2.50 -3.98
CA ASP A 62 26.41 3.86 -3.83
C ASP A 62 25.85 4.08 -2.43
N TYR A 63 25.08 3.12 -1.90
CA TYR A 63 24.60 3.20 -0.52
C TYR A 63 25.73 3.12 0.50
N ILE A 64 26.75 2.28 0.28
CA ILE A 64 27.94 2.22 1.15
C ILE A 64 28.63 3.59 1.20
N TYR A 65 28.81 4.24 0.03
CA TYR A 65 29.40 5.57 -0.06
C TYR A 65 28.58 6.60 0.71
N ARG A 66 27.25 6.66 0.48
CA ARG A 66 26.35 7.61 1.16
C ARG A 66 26.35 7.39 2.68
N ILE A 67 26.17 6.15 3.13
CA ILE A 67 26.14 5.79 4.55
C ILE A 67 27.52 5.99 5.22
N GLY A 68 28.60 5.77 4.47
CA GLY A 68 29.98 5.86 4.93
C GLY A 68 30.49 7.29 5.06
N ASN A 69 30.20 8.16 4.09
CA ASN A 69 30.74 9.52 4.02
C ASN A 69 29.91 10.56 4.76
N ASP A 70 28.60 10.34 4.95
CA ASP A 70 27.75 11.39 5.53
C ASP A 70 28.00 11.65 7.02
N GLY A 71 28.74 10.80 7.75
CA GLY A 71 29.24 11.02 9.13
C GLY A 71 28.19 11.37 10.21
N THR A 72 26.97 11.65 9.81
CA THR A 72 25.88 12.30 10.53
C THR A 72 24.58 11.95 9.81
N PHE A 73 24.11 10.73 10.01
CA PHE A 73 22.76 10.26 9.61
C PHE A 73 21.62 10.98 10.38
N LEU A 74 21.90 12.13 10.98
CA LEU A 74 20.98 13.00 11.71
C LEU A 74 20.45 14.15 10.85
N LYS A 75 20.97 14.37 9.63
CA LYS A 75 20.57 15.51 8.78
C LYS A 75 19.71 15.15 7.57
N THR A 76 19.64 13.88 7.17
CA THR A 76 18.74 13.42 6.10
C THR A 76 17.56 12.66 6.71
N ASP A 77 16.35 12.98 6.23
CA ASP A 77 15.07 12.49 6.74
C ASP A 77 15.10 10.96 7.00
N PRO A 78 15.09 10.50 8.27
CA PRO A 78 15.10 9.09 8.64
C PRO A 78 13.97 8.30 7.96
N ALA A 79 12.88 8.97 7.55
CA ALA A 79 11.77 8.34 6.86
C ALA A 79 12.09 7.99 5.39
N ARG A 80 12.90 8.80 4.70
CA ARG A 80 13.25 8.59 3.27
C ARG A 80 14.23 7.45 3.06
N GLU A 81 15.16 7.24 4.00
CA GLU A 81 16.20 6.22 3.86
C GLU A 81 16.01 4.96 4.71
N SER A 82 14.95 4.90 5.53
CA SER A 82 14.60 3.69 6.29
C SER A 82 14.29 2.48 5.41
N ILE A 83 14.68 1.29 5.90
CA ILE A 83 14.26 0.02 5.32
C ILE A 83 12.81 -0.23 5.75
N ILE A 84 11.91 -0.39 4.79
CA ILE A 84 10.50 -0.68 5.09
C ILE A 84 10.39 -2.18 5.38
N VAL A 85 9.85 -2.52 6.54
CA VAL A 85 9.79 -3.89 7.03
C VAL A 85 8.41 -4.22 7.58
N GLU A 86 8.05 -5.50 7.53
CA GLU A 86 6.96 -6.06 8.31
C GLU A 86 7.51 -6.97 9.40
N LYS A 87 6.79 -7.07 10.53
CA LYS A 87 7.16 -7.96 11.63
C LYS A 87 6.83 -9.40 11.24
N ILE A 88 7.68 -10.34 11.62
CA ILE A 88 7.49 -11.78 11.33
C ILE A 88 7.64 -12.63 12.60
N HIS A 89 7.07 -13.83 12.56
CA HIS A 89 7.29 -14.92 13.52
C HIS A 89 8.12 -16.02 12.84
N PRO A 90 9.03 -16.76 13.54
CA PRO A 90 9.29 -16.76 14.98
C PRO A 90 9.92 -15.49 15.55
N GLU A 91 10.82 -14.84 14.81
CA GLU A 91 11.48 -13.62 15.26
C GLU A 91 11.89 -12.71 14.09
N GLY A 92 11.87 -11.40 14.34
CA GLY A 92 12.51 -10.40 13.49
C GLY A 92 11.56 -9.66 12.57
N TYR A 93 12.13 -9.16 11.47
CA TYR A 93 11.46 -8.33 10.50
C TYR A 93 11.82 -8.77 9.10
N LYS A 94 10.84 -8.86 8.20
CA LYS A 94 11.07 -9.14 6.78
C LYS A 94 11.13 -7.83 6.00
N ILE A 95 12.16 -7.70 5.15
CA ILE A 95 12.33 -6.51 4.32
C ILE A 95 11.27 -6.50 3.23
N LEU A 96 10.43 -5.48 3.24
CA LEU A 96 9.54 -5.19 2.14
C LEU A 96 10.28 -4.37 1.08
N ASN A 97 10.95 -3.29 1.48
CA ASN A 97 11.72 -2.45 0.57
C ASN A 97 13.03 -2.00 1.24
N GLY A 98 14.13 -2.08 0.51
CA GLY A 98 15.44 -1.60 0.94
C GLY A 98 16.50 -2.68 1.07
N HIS A 99 16.41 -3.79 0.33
CA HIS A 99 17.38 -4.88 0.38
C HIS A 99 18.81 -4.43 0.09
N HIS A 100 19.03 -3.58 -0.93
CA HIS A 100 20.38 -3.04 -1.21
C HIS A 100 20.89 -2.13 -0.08
N ARG A 101 20.00 -1.41 0.61
CA ARG A 101 20.36 -0.58 1.78
C ARG A 101 20.76 -1.48 2.95
N TRP A 102 19.97 -2.51 3.25
CA TRP A 102 20.30 -3.52 4.25
C TRP A 102 21.67 -4.16 3.97
N ALA A 103 21.93 -4.55 2.73
CA ALA A 103 23.22 -5.11 2.31
C ALA A 103 24.37 -4.13 2.50
N ALA A 104 24.18 -2.84 2.23
CA ALA A 104 25.17 -1.81 2.48
C ALA A 104 25.48 -1.65 3.98
N TYR A 105 24.45 -1.61 4.84
CA TYR A 105 24.62 -1.61 6.29
C TYR A 105 25.38 -2.84 6.79
N TYR A 106 25.09 -4.01 6.22
CA TYR A 106 25.75 -5.26 6.53
C TYR A 106 27.24 -5.21 6.20
N LYS A 107 27.57 -4.81 4.97
CA LYS A 107 28.96 -4.69 4.51
C LYS A 107 29.77 -3.64 5.28
N LEU A 108 29.12 -2.59 5.77
CA LEU A 108 29.73 -1.58 6.65
C LEU A 108 29.90 -2.04 8.11
N GLY A 109 29.50 -3.26 8.46
CA GLY A 109 29.61 -3.79 9.82
C GLY A 109 28.73 -3.07 10.84
N ARG A 110 27.64 -2.42 10.40
CA ARG A 110 26.74 -1.68 11.30
C ARG A 110 25.89 -2.65 12.12
N LYS A 111 25.85 -2.45 13.44
CA LYS A 111 25.04 -3.30 14.35
C LYS A 111 23.53 -3.08 14.20
N TYR A 112 23.12 -1.88 13.81
CA TYR A 112 21.72 -1.47 13.72
C TYR A 112 21.44 -0.77 12.40
N VAL A 113 20.23 -0.98 11.89
CA VAL A 113 19.72 -0.34 10.67
C VAL A 113 18.45 0.44 10.98
N PRO A 114 18.22 1.60 10.33
CA PRO A 114 16.96 2.33 10.44
C PRO A 114 15.85 1.55 9.73
N ILE A 115 14.72 1.38 10.41
CA ILE A 115 13.55 0.67 9.88
C ILE A 115 12.27 1.49 10.00
N LYS A 116 11.36 1.25 9.07
CA LYS A 116 9.97 1.70 9.13
C LYS A 116 9.08 0.47 9.16
N LEU A 117 8.50 0.21 10.33
CA LEU A 117 7.63 -0.93 10.55
C LEU A 117 6.22 -0.64 10.01
N VAL A 118 5.73 -1.51 9.13
CA VAL A 118 4.40 -1.36 8.52
C VAL A 118 3.55 -2.62 8.66
N ASN A 119 2.24 -2.41 8.73
CA ASN A 119 1.25 -3.47 8.65
C ASN A 119 0.57 -3.40 7.28
N LEU A 120 1.00 -4.24 6.34
CA LEU A 120 0.32 -4.38 5.04
C LEU A 120 -1.02 -5.09 5.20
N THR A 121 -1.97 -4.84 4.32
CA THR A 121 -3.25 -5.55 4.29
C THR A 121 -3.05 -7.04 4.04
N SER A 122 -3.59 -7.89 4.93
CA SER A 122 -3.55 -9.35 4.81
C SER A 122 -4.83 -9.89 4.17
N GLN A 123 -4.82 -11.14 3.71
CA GLN A 123 -6.03 -11.79 3.19
C GLN A 123 -7.12 -11.87 4.27
N GLU A 124 -6.74 -12.18 5.52
CA GLU A 124 -7.66 -12.26 6.65
C GLU A 124 -8.31 -10.90 6.96
N ASP A 125 -7.56 -9.80 6.78
CA ASP A 125 -8.11 -8.45 6.90
C ASP A 125 -9.18 -8.19 5.84
N LEU A 126 -8.92 -8.59 4.58
CA LEU A 126 -9.88 -8.44 3.48
C LEU A 126 -11.13 -9.27 3.73
N GLU A 127 -10.99 -10.54 4.10
CA GLU A 127 -12.11 -11.42 4.43
C GLU A 127 -12.97 -10.83 5.54
N ARG A 128 -12.35 -10.33 6.61
CA ARG A 128 -13.06 -9.71 7.72
C ARG A 128 -13.82 -8.45 7.29
N LEU A 129 -13.18 -7.58 6.51
CA LEU A 129 -13.81 -6.35 6.00
C LEU A 129 -14.94 -6.64 5.02
N LEU A 130 -14.77 -7.64 4.15
CA LEU A 130 -15.81 -8.10 3.23
C LEU A 130 -17.01 -8.68 3.98
N LYS A 131 -16.79 -9.50 5.01
CA LYS A 131 -17.88 -10.07 5.83
C LYS A 131 -18.60 -9.01 6.68
N ALA A 132 -17.93 -7.92 7.04
CA ALA A 132 -18.49 -6.89 7.91
C ALA A 132 -19.49 -5.95 7.21
N SER A 133 -19.41 -5.81 5.89
CA SER A 133 -20.32 -4.93 5.14
C SER A 133 -21.45 -5.71 4.46
N ASN A 134 -22.66 -5.15 4.54
CA ASN A 134 -23.87 -5.67 3.91
C ASN A 134 -24.11 -5.13 2.49
N HIS A 135 -23.20 -4.31 1.96
CA HIS A 135 -23.33 -3.73 0.62
C HIS A 135 -22.97 -4.73 -0.47
N ASN A 136 -23.68 -4.67 -1.60
CA ASN A 136 -23.42 -5.45 -2.82
C ASN A 136 -22.86 -4.59 -3.97
N LYS A 137 -22.68 -3.29 -3.76
CA LYS A 137 -21.99 -2.39 -4.69
C LYS A 137 -20.63 -2.00 -4.12
N ARG A 138 -19.62 -1.83 -4.98
CA ARG A 138 -18.32 -1.27 -4.57
C ARG A 138 -17.78 -0.23 -5.54
N VAL A 139 -16.95 0.66 -5.02
CA VAL A 139 -16.03 1.48 -5.82
C VAL A 139 -14.60 1.10 -5.46
N LEU A 140 -13.77 0.90 -6.48
CA LEU A 140 -12.33 0.65 -6.36
C LEU A 140 -11.58 1.87 -6.91
N ILE A 141 -10.78 2.52 -6.08
CA ILE A 141 -10.14 3.81 -6.41
C ILE A 141 -8.63 3.71 -6.31
N ASP A 142 -7.93 4.17 -7.34
CA ASP A 142 -6.47 4.33 -7.31
C ASP A 142 -6.08 5.44 -6.36
N PHE A 143 -5.49 5.09 -5.22
CA PHE A 143 -5.01 6.10 -4.28
C PHE A 143 -3.94 6.99 -4.89
N ASP A 144 -3.01 6.42 -5.66
CA ASP A 144 -1.81 7.09 -6.12
C ASP A 144 -2.05 7.99 -7.35
N GLN A 145 -3.15 7.77 -8.06
CA GLN A 145 -3.50 8.51 -9.28
C GLN A 145 -4.76 9.37 -9.14
N VAL A 146 -5.72 8.97 -8.31
CA VAL A 146 -7.01 9.66 -8.18
C VAL A 146 -7.06 10.50 -6.93
N ILE A 147 -6.63 9.94 -5.78
CA ILE A 147 -6.75 10.61 -4.49
C ILE A 147 -5.55 11.50 -4.21
N PHE A 148 -4.35 10.99 -4.44
CA PHE A 148 -3.12 11.75 -4.38
C PHE A 148 -2.73 12.11 -5.81
N ARG A 149 -2.70 13.41 -6.13
CA ARG A 149 -2.17 13.90 -7.40
C ARG A 149 -1.07 14.93 -7.14
N GLU A 150 -0.07 14.94 -8.01
CA GLU A 150 0.97 15.97 -7.99
C GLU A 150 0.43 17.33 -8.45
N SER A 151 -0.64 17.32 -9.26
CA SER A 151 -1.29 18.51 -9.82
C SER A 151 -2.81 18.45 -9.65
N GLY A 152 -3.44 19.62 -9.61
CA GLY A 152 -4.89 19.78 -9.44
C GLY A 152 -5.28 20.44 -8.13
N GLU A 153 -6.58 20.65 -7.93
CA GLU A 153 -7.11 21.20 -6.68
C GLU A 153 -7.08 20.14 -5.57
N MET A 154 -6.45 20.49 -4.45
CA MET A 154 -6.30 19.63 -3.27
C MET A 154 -7.05 20.21 -2.09
N GLU A 155 -7.53 19.35 -1.21
CA GLU A 155 -8.10 19.78 0.08
C GLU A 155 -7.06 20.55 0.90
N ASN A 156 -7.57 21.31 1.88
CA ASN A 156 -6.72 22.05 2.82
C ASN A 156 -5.79 21.09 3.57
N GLU A 157 -4.56 21.55 3.82
CA GLU A 157 -3.62 20.77 4.63
C GLU A 157 -4.14 20.57 6.04
N LEU A 158 -3.82 19.41 6.61
CA LEU A 158 -4.13 19.12 8.00
C LEU A 158 -3.44 20.13 8.92
N MET A 159 -4.10 20.51 10.01
CA MET A 159 -3.52 21.46 10.97
C MET A 159 -2.31 20.84 11.70
N PHE A 160 -1.40 21.69 12.14
CA PHE A 160 -0.29 21.26 13.00
C PHE A 160 -0.82 20.63 14.30
N PRO A 161 -0.27 19.49 14.76
CA PRO A 161 0.92 18.79 14.26
C PRO A 161 0.66 17.68 13.23
N LEU A 162 -0.58 17.49 12.79
CA LEU A 162 -0.98 16.36 11.95
C LEU A 162 -0.34 16.40 10.54
N ASN A 163 -0.14 17.58 9.96
CA ASN A 163 0.59 17.74 8.69
C ASN A 163 2.02 17.19 8.69
N ARG A 164 2.67 17.07 9.86
CA ARG A 164 4.00 16.46 9.96
C ARG A 164 3.98 14.94 9.95
N ILE A 165 2.86 14.36 10.38
CA ILE A 165 2.67 12.90 10.40
C ILE A 165 2.11 12.44 9.06
N TYR A 166 1.15 13.19 8.55
CA TYR A 166 0.42 12.95 7.31
C TYR A 166 0.80 14.02 6.31
N SER A 167 1.82 13.73 5.51
CA SER A 167 2.29 14.65 4.47
C SER A 167 1.38 14.68 3.24
N GLU A 168 0.51 13.68 3.09
CA GLU A 168 -0.38 13.58 1.95
C GLU A 168 -1.58 14.52 2.07
N ARG A 169 -1.82 15.24 0.98
CA ARG A 169 -3.07 15.95 0.74
C ARG A 169 -3.95 15.10 -0.17
N ILE A 170 -5.25 15.16 0.04
CA ILE A 170 -6.22 14.46 -0.81
C ILE A 170 -6.81 15.41 -1.84
N ARG A 171 -7.15 14.89 -3.02
CA ARG A 171 -7.81 15.62 -4.10
C ARG A 171 -9.14 16.22 -3.62
N LYS A 172 -9.42 17.45 -4.04
CA LYS A 172 -10.63 18.15 -3.67
C LYS A 172 -11.88 17.41 -4.15
N GLY A 173 -12.89 17.35 -3.27
CA GLY A 173 -14.17 16.68 -3.54
C GLY A 173 -14.22 15.21 -3.10
N ILE A 174 -13.10 14.61 -2.68
CA ILE A 174 -13.06 13.24 -2.14
C ILE A 174 -14.02 13.05 -0.97
N PRO A 175 -14.05 13.91 0.08
CA PRO A 175 -14.96 13.71 1.20
C PRO A 175 -16.43 13.70 0.78
N ALA A 176 -16.82 14.64 -0.09
CA ALA A 176 -18.19 14.75 -0.60
C ALA A 176 -18.58 13.61 -1.55
N LEU A 177 -17.61 13.04 -2.28
CA LEU A 177 -17.83 11.89 -3.15
C LEU A 177 -17.96 10.60 -2.32
N PHE A 178 -17.13 10.43 -1.30
CA PHE A 178 -17.19 9.25 -0.43
C PHE A 178 -18.48 9.21 0.38
N HIS A 179 -18.92 10.36 0.88
CA HIS A 179 -20.23 10.46 1.54
C HIS A 179 -21.37 10.03 0.61
N PHE A 180 -21.34 10.45 -0.66
CA PHE A 180 -22.31 10.03 -1.67
C PHE A 180 -22.27 8.52 -1.94
N PHE A 181 -21.08 7.93 -2.08
CA PHE A 181 -20.94 6.49 -2.28
C PHE A 181 -21.54 5.69 -1.12
N ILE A 182 -21.26 6.10 0.11
CA ILE A 182 -21.79 5.43 1.30
C ILE A 182 -23.31 5.57 1.36
N SER A 183 -23.86 6.76 1.11
CA SER A 183 -25.31 6.96 1.11
C SER A 183 -26.02 6.20 -0.01
N ALA A 184 -25.35 5.95 -1.13
CA ALA A 184 -25.82 5.13 -2.24
C ALA A 184 -25.56 3.61 -2.06
N GLY A 185 -25.04 3.18 -0.90
CA GLY A 185 -24.82 1.77 -0.57
C GLY A 185 -23.61 1.13 -1.22
N TYR A 186 -22.55 1.91 -1.50
CA TYR A 186 -21.28 1.40 -2.01
C TYR A 186 -20.27 1.17 -0.89
N ASP A 187 -19.55 0.04 -0.96
CA ASP A 187 -18.29 -0.13 -0.25
C ASP A 187 -17.15 0.58 -0.99
N ILE A 188 -16.36 1.38 -0.25
CA ILE A 188 -15.25 2.16 -0.82
C ILE A 188 -13.94 1.43 -0.53
N TRP A 189 -13.31 0.94 -1.61
CA TRP A 189 -12.03 0.25 -1.58
C TRP A 189 -10.96 1.09 -2.25
N LEU A 190 -9.85 1.29 -1.53
CA LEU A 190 -8.69 1.98 -2.06
C LEU A 190 -7.58 0.97 -2.35
N PHE A 191 -6.82 1.16 -3.40
CA PHE A 191 -5.57 0.42 -3.62
C PHE A 191 -4.42 1.40 -3.82
N THR A 192 -3.25 1.01 -3.33
CA THR A 192 -2.02 1.78 -3.47
C THR A 192 -0.84 0.85 -3.64
N ASP A 193 0.11 1.27 -4.45
CA ASP A 193 1.40 0.59 -4.58
C ASP A 193 2.34 0.93 -3.43
N ARG A 194 2.06 2.02 -2.72
CA ARG A 194 2.86 2.47 -1.60
C ARG A 194 2.72 1.53 -0.40
N LEU A 195 3.82 1.38 0.33
CA LEU A 195 3.90 0.57 1.54
C LEU A 195 3.53 1.41 2.77
N HIS A 196 2.28 1.88 2.82
CA HIS A 196 1.73 2.48 4.03
C HIS A 196 1.15 1.40 4.94
N SER A 197 1.13 1.66 6.25
CA SER A 197 0.34 0.81 7.16
C SER A 197 -1.14 1.05 6.92
N LEU A 198 -1.95 0.00 7.01
CA LEU A 198 -3.41 0.11 6.92
C LEU A 198 -3.96 1.19 7.86
N GLU A 199 -3.47 1.26 9.09
CA GLU A 199 -3.91 2.21 10.10
C GLU A 199 -3.50 3.65 9.79
N TYR A 200 -2.33 3.84 9.16
CA TYR A 200 -1.89 5.16 8.72
C TYR A 200 -2.91 5.74 7.74
N MET A 201 -3.26 4.96 6.73
CA MET A 201 -4.19 5.38 5.70
C MET A 201 -5.61 5.55 6.26
N LYS A 202 -6.10 4.62 7.10
CA LYS A 202 -7.41 4.76 7.77
C LYS A 202 -7.51 6.05 8.58
N ASN A 203 -6.46 6.39 9.33
CA ASN A 203 -6.44 7.62 10.11
C ASN A 203 -6.38 8.88 9.22
N LEU A 204 -5.59 8.84 8.14
CA LEU A 204 -5.54 9.93 7.16
C LEU A 204 -6.95 10.29 6.65
N PHE A 205 -7.68 9.29 6.14
CA PHE A 205 -9.03 9.49 5.61
C PHE A 205 -10.01 9.95 6.69
N LYS A 206 -9.90 9.40 7.91
CA LYS A 206 -10.70 9.85 9.06
C LYS A 206 -10.49 11.34 9.37
N LEU A 207 -9.26 11.83 9.27
CA LEU A 207 -8.93 13.25 9.52
C LEU A 207 -9.51 14.18 8.46
N TYR A 208 -9.68 13.70 7.23
CA TYR A 208 -10.38 14.41 6.16
C TYR A 208 -11.90 14.17 6.14
N HIS A 209 -12.45 13.51 7.16
CA HIS A 209 -13.87 13.13 7.23
C HIS A 209 -14.36 12.32 6.02
N ALA A 210 -13.46 11.53 5.43
CA ALA A 210 -13.74 10.63 4.33
C ALA A 210 -13.76 9.20 4.88
N GLU A 211 -14.93 8.57 4.86
CA GLU A 211 -15.08 7.19 5.33
C GLU A 211 -14.76 6.20 4.20
N ILE A 212 -14.13 5.08 4.56
CA ILE A 212 -13.68 4.05 3.63
C ILE A 212 -13.96 2.66 4.22
N THR A 213 -14.27 1.70 3.36
CA THR A 213 -14.48 0.30 3.78
C THR A 213 -13.14 -0.39 4.00
N GLY A 214 -12.22 -0.26 3.04
CA GLY A 214 -10.95 -0.97 3.10
C GLY A 214 -9.87 -0.41 2.19
N ILE A 215 -8.63 -0.83 2.44
CA ILE A 215 -7.45 -0.42 1.68
C ILE A 215 -6.60 -1.64 1.39
N ILE A 216 -6.13 -1.75 0.15
CA ILE A 216 -5.17 -2.76 -0.29
C ILE A 216 -3.82 -2.08 -0.53
N THR A 217 -2.89 -2.24 0.41
CA THR A 217 -1.56 -1.60 0.38
C THR A 217 -0.52 -2.50 -0.26
N GLY A 218 0.40 -1.94 -1.05
CA GLY A 218 1.39 -2.72 -1.78
C GLY A 218 0.76 -3.62 -2.85
N PHE A 219 -0.31 -3.15 -3.48
CA PHE A 219 -1.17 -3.96 -4.35
C PHE A 219 -0.41 -4.72 -5.43
N LYS A 220 0.49 -4.07 -6.18
CA LYS A 220 1.33 -4.73 -7.21
C LYS A 220 2.14 -5.92 -6.70
N ARG A 221 2.50 -5.95 -5.42
CA ARG A 221 3.29 -7.03 -4.83
C ARG A 221 2.49 -8.31 -4.65
N ILE A 222 1.17 -8.21 -4.44
CA ILE A 222 0.35 -9.38 -4.12
C ILE A 222 0.34 -10.35 -5.31
N PRO A 223 0.05 -9.93 -6.56
CA PRO A 223 0.14 -10.81 -7.73
C PRO A 223 1.57 -11.24 -8.06
N GLU A 224 2.55 -10.36 -7.91
CA GLU A 224 3.95 -10.65 -8.24
C GLU A 224 4.55 -11.76 -7.36
N PHE A 225 4.21 -11.77 -6.07
CA PHE A 225 4.77 -12.73 -5.12
C PHE A 225 3.84 -13.93 -4.86
N ASN A 226 2.51 -13.75 -4.99
CA ASN A 226 1.56 -14.83 -4.73
C ASN A 226 0.31 -14.75 -5.63
N PRO A 227 0.40 -15.26 -6.87
CA PRO A 227 -0.72 -15.28 -7.82
C PRO A 227 -1.97 -16.00 -7.29
N ALA A 228 -1.79 -17.04 -6.46
CA ALA A 228 -2.91 -17.79 -5.89
C ALA A 228 -3.70 -16.93 -4.89
N VAL A 229 -3.00 -16.17 -4.04
CA VAL A 229 -3.64 -15.21 -3.11
C VAL A 229 -4.30 -14.08 -3.88
N ALA A 230 -3.67 -13.54 -4.92
CA ALA A 230 -4.28 -12.51 -5.76
C ALA A 230 -5.61 -13.00 -6.37
N LYS A 231 -5.61 -14.20 -6.96
CA LYS A 231 -6.82 -14.82 -7.51
C LYS A 231 -7.89 -15.04 -6.44
N SER A 232 -7.51 -15.53 -5.26
CA SER A 232 -8.44 -15.71 -4.14
C SER A 232 -9.08 -14.39 -3.72
N ILE A 233 -8.32 -13.29 -3.70
CA ILE A 233 -8.84 -11.96 -3.40
C ILE A 233 -9.84 -11.52 -4.46
N ASP A 234 -9.50 -11.65 -5.74
CA ASP A 234 -10.40 -11.30 -6.84
C ASP A 234 -11.70 -12.09 -6.79
N ASP A 235 -11.62 -13.41 -6.53
CA ASP A 235 -12.79 -14.27 -6.39
C ASP A 235 -13.69 -13.83 -5.22
N MET A 236 -13.10 -13.47 -4.07
CA MET A 236 -13.87 -12.94 -2.92
C MET A 236 -14.64 -11.67 -3.27
N PHE A 237 -14.00 -10.75 -3.99
CA PHE A 237 -14.65 -9.52 -4.45
C PHE A 237 -15.71 -9.78 -5.51
N ASN A 238 -15.45 -10.72 -6.42
CA ASN A 238 -16.37 -11.08 -7.50
C ASN A 238 -17.64 -11.73 -6.97
N ASN A 239 -17.51 -12.56 -5.92
CA ASN A 239 -18.65 -13.21 -5.28
C ASN A 239 -19.48 -12.26 -4.42
N LYS A 240 -18.88 -11.21 -3.85
CA LYS A 240 -19.59 -10.27 -2.98
C LYS A 240 -20.34 -9.18 -3.76
N TYR A 241 -19.71 -8.58 -4.77
CA TYR A 241 -20.23 -7.37 -5.40
C TYR A 241 -20.80 -7.63 -6.79
N THR A 242 -22.06 -7.23 -7.01
CA THR A 242 -22.73 -7.31 -8.32
C THR A 242 -22.37 -6.12 -9.20
N LEU A 243 -22.27 -4.94 -8.61
CA LEU A 243 -21.86 -3.71 -9.27
C LEU A 243 -20.49 -3.26 -8.75
N THR A 244 -19.55 -3.04 -9.67
CA THR A 244 -18.23 -2.51 -9.37
C THR A 244 -17.95 -1.29 -10.23
N LEU A 245 -17.60 -0.18 -9.58
CA LEU A 245 -17.02 0.99 -10.21
C LEU A 245 -15.52 0.94 -10.02
N HIS A 246 -14.75 1.19 -11.07
CA HIS A 246 -13.32 1.42 -10.93
C HIS A 246 -12.94 2.83 -11.37
N ILE A 247 -12.15 3.52 -10.56
CA ILE A 247 -11.68 4.88 -10.86
C ILE A 247 -10.16 4.83 -10.94
N TYR A 248 -9.64 5.09 -12.15
CA TYR A 248 -8.21 5.11 -12.46
C TYR A 248 -7.91 6.35 -13.29
N ASN A 249 -6.89 7.13 -12.90
CA ASN A 249 -6.58 8.42 -13.52
C ASN A 249 -7.86 9.27 -13.69
N ASP A 250 -8.16 9.63 -14.92
CA ASP A 250 -9.32 10.43 -15.31
C ASP A 250 -10.38 9.57 -16.02
N LYS A 251 -10.55 8.32 -15.59
CA LYS A 251 -11.55 7.39 -16.14
C LYS A 251 -12.34 6.69 -15.05
N LEU A 252 -13.63 6.50 -15.33
CA LEU A 252 -14.55 5.67 -14.57
C LEU A 252 -14.95 4.45 -15.40
N TYR A 253 -14.72 3.26 -14.87
CA TYR A 253 -15.16 1.99 -15.43
C TYR A 253 -16.37 1.50 -14.64
N TRP A 254 -17.50 1.37 -15.29
CA TRP A 254 -18.71 0.79 -14.73
C TRP A 254 -18.80 -0.67 -15.13
N VAL A 255 -18.89 -1.57 -14.15
CA VAL A 255 -19.01 -3.02 -14.39
C VAL A 255 -20.19 -3.56 -13.61
N ASP A 256 -21.30 -3.80 -14.30
CA ASP A 256 -22.46 -4.51 -13.77
C ASP A 256 -22.40 -5.97 -14.19
N ARG A 257 -22.20 -6.86 -13.22
CA ARG A 257 -22.10 -8.30 -13.47
C ARG A 257 -23.45 -8.97 -13.58
N ALA A 258 -24.49 -8.42 -12.96
CA ALA A 258 -25.84 -8.95 -13.06
C ALA A 258 -26.40 -8.69 -14.46
N ALA A 259 -26.24 -7.45 -14.95
CA ALA A 259 -26.64 -7.06 -16.30
C ALA A 259 -25.64 -7.46 -17.40
N LYS A 260 -24.43 -7.90 -17.03
CA LYS A 260 -23.29 -8.17 -17.95
C LYS A 260 -22.93 -6.95 -18.81
N VAL A 261 -23.02 -5.76 -18.24
CA VAL A 261 -22.73 -4.49 -18.92
C VAL A 261 -21.43 -3.90 -18.38
N SER A 262 -20.55 -3.51 -19.30
CA SER A 262 -19.35 -2.72 -18.98
C SER A 262 -19.34 -1.43 -19.79
N LYS A 263 -19.19 -0.29 -19.11
CA LYS A 263 -19.05 1.04 -19.76
C LYS A 263 -17.82 1.76 -19.22
N VAL A 264 -17.26 2.64 -20.03
CA VAL A 264 -16.11 3.48 -19.66
C VAL A 264 -16.47 4.93 -19.93
N PHE A 265 -16.16 5.79 -18.97
CA PHE A 265 -16.43 7.22 -19.03
C PHE A 265 -15.14 7.97 -18.76
N ASP A 266 -14.89 9.02 -19.53
CA ASP A 266 -13.80 9.96 -19.27
C ASP A 266 -14.27 11.01 -18.24
N LEU A 267 -13.38 11.38 -17.33
CA LEU A 267 -13.64 12.32 -16.25
C LEU A 267 -12.92 13.64 -16.53
N GLU A 268 -13.66 14.75 -16.45
CA GLU A 268 -13.08 16.08 -16.59
C GLU A 268 -12.49 16.57 -15.27
N ASP A 269 -11.33 17.23 -15.34
CA ASP A 269 -10.54 17.54 -14.14
C ASP A 269 -11.18 18.60 -13.22
N SER A 270 -11.86 19.58 -13.80
CA SER A 270 -12.38 20.76 -13.10
C SER A 270 -13.59 20.48 -12.21
N ASN A 271 -14.31 19.36 -12.42
CA ASN A 271 -15.49 18.97 -11.62
C ASN A 271 -15.68 17.45 -11.51
N TRP A 272 -14.59 16.69 -11.57
CA TRP A 272 -14.58 15.22 -11.66
C TRP A 272 -15.55 14.50 -10.71
N SER A 273 -15.62 14.94 -9.44
CA SER A 273 -16.48 14.33 -8.42
C SER A 273 -17.98 14.52 -8.69
N THR A 274 -18.35 15.65 -9.31
CA THR A 274 -19.73 15.92 -9.73
C THR A 274 -20.05 15.12 -10.99
N THR A 275 -19.12 15.03 -11.94
CA THR A 275 -19.27 14.20 -13.15
C THR A 275 -19.54 12.75 -12.79
N ILE A 276 -18.81 12.18 -11.82
CA ILE A 276 -19.06 10.82 -11.34
C ILE A 276 -20.48 10.67 -10.78
N LYS A 277 -20.95 11.62 -9.96
CA LYS A 277 -22.30 11.58 -9.38
C LYS A 277 -23.37 11.58 -10.46
N ASN A 278 -23.22 12.42 -11.48
CA ASN A 278 -24.15 12.51 -12.59
C ASN A 278 -24.19 11.21 -13.41
N ILE A 279 -23.01 10.66 -13.75
CA ILE A 279 -22.92 9.37 -14.47
C ILE A 279 -23.63 8.26 -13.69
N ILE A 280 -23.45 8.21 -12.36
CA ILE A 280 -24.11 7.20 -11.53
C ILE A 280 -25.62 7.41 -11.51
N GLY A 281 -26.08 8.66 -11.36
CA GLY A 281 -27.50 9.00 -11.43
C GLY A 281 -28.15 8.55 -12.74
N GLU A 282 -27.55 8.92 -13.88
CA GLU A 282 -28.04 8.53 -15.21
C GLU A 282 -28.07 7.00 -15.39
N MET A 283 -27.05 6.29 -14.92
CA MET A 283 -26.99 4.83 -15.05
C MET A 283 -28.04 4.13 -14.16
N GLU A 284 -28.32 4.66 -12.97
CA GLU A 284 -29.35 4.12 -12.08
C GLU A 284 -30.78 4.46 -12.53
N GLU A 285 -30.99 5.59 -13.22
CA GLU A 285 -32.27 5.93 -13.85
C GLU A 285 -32.56 5.02 -15.03
N ASN A 286 -31.61 4.86 -15.95
CA ASN A 286 -31.75 3.96 -17.11
C ASN A 286 -32.02 2.50 -16.69
N ALA A 287 -31.49 2.07 -15.54
CA ALA A 287 -31.72 0.72 -15.02
C ALA A 287 -33.10 0.50 -14.37
N LYS A 288 -33.87 1.57 -14.12
CA LYS A 288 -35.25 1.47 -13.59
C LYS A 288 -36.30 1.45 -14.70
N ASP A 289 -35.94 1.92 -15.88
CA ASP A 289 -36.82 2.00 -17.05
C ASP A 289 -36.78 0.73 -17.94
N ASP A 290 -35.86 -0.20 -17.65
CA ASP A 290 -35.72 -1.54 -18.25
C ASP A 290 -36.32 -2.65 -17.35
#